data_AF-A0A7J6R1W5-F1
#
_entry.id   AF-A0A7J6R1W5-F1
#
_cell.length_a   1.000
_cell.length_b   1.000
_cell.length_c   1.000
_cell.angle_alpha   90.00
_cell.angle_beta   90.00
_cell.angle_gamma   90.00
#
_symmetry.space_group_name_H-M   'P 1'
#
loop_
_entity.id
_entity.type
_entity.pdbx_description
1 polymer ?
#
loop_
_entity_poly.entity_id
_entity_poly.type
_entity_poly.pdbx_seq_one_letter_code
_entity_poly.pdbx_strand_id
1 'polypeptide(L)'
;MSEEMKMQTRKALAEDEIPFVFSKVNEIIGDKKFATGDKMTIADLALTNMMEALTSGYIDGFPTTLCDAYFNLKRIQSNVHADPRVTAWKEKREVSASSQIPTS
;
A
#
# COMPACT_ATOMS: atom_id res chain seq x y z
N MET A 1 3.20 25.21 -9.52
CA MET A 1 3.78 24.00 -10.14
C MET A 1 2.94 23.65 -11.36
N SER A 2 3.54 23.57 -12.55
CA SER A 2 2.83 23.13 -13.76
C SER A 2 2.57 21.61 -13.72
N GLU A 3 1.63 21.12 -14.52
CA GLU A 3 1.34 19.67 -14.62
C GLU A 3 2.58 18.87 -15.07
N GLU A 4 3.38 19.44 -15.97
CA GLU A 4 4.67 18.86 -16.40
C GLU A 4 5.63 18.67 -15.23
N MET A 5 5.78 19.69 -14.36
CA MET A 5 6.64 19.58 -13.17
C MET A 5 6.12 18.52 -12.18
N LYS A 6 4.79 18.41 -12.02
CA LYS A 6 4.18 17.37 -11.17
C LYS A 6 4.50 15.97 -11.70
N MET A 7 4.36 15.77 -13.01
CA MET A 7 4.61 14.48 -13.65
C MET A 7 6.08 14.06 -13.56
N GLN A 8 7.01 14.99 -13.81
CA GLN A 8 8.45 14.73 -13.64
C GLN A 8 8.82 14.40 -12.19
N THR A 9 8.22 15.10 -11.23
CA THR A 9 8.44 14.82 -9.80
C THR A 9 7.92 13.43 -9.41
N ARG A 10 6.73 13.04 -9.89
CA ARG A 10 6.18 11.70 -9.66
C ARG A 10 7.07 10.62 -10.27
N LYS A 11 7.54 10.83 -11.50
CA LYS A 11 8.43 9.88 -12.17
C LYS A 11 9.72 9.65 -11.38
N ALA A 12 10.39 10.72 -10.95
CA ALA A 12 11.58 10.63 -10.09
C ALA A 12 11.27 9.90 -8.78
N LEU A 13 10.10 10.15 -8.17
CA LEU A 13 9.69 9.45 -6.96
C LEU A 13 9.51 7.94 -7.19
N ALA A 14 8.92 7.54 -8.31
CA ALA A 14 8.68 6.14 -8.66
C ALA A 14 9.94 5.40 -9.08
N GLU A 15 10.89 6.07 -9.73
CA GLU A 15 12.11 5.45 -10.26
C GLU A 15 13.24 5.40 -9.23
N ASP A 16 13.34 6.39 -8.33
CA ASP A 16 14.49 6.52 -7.42
C ASP A 16 14.09 6.38 -5.94
N GLU A 17 13.23 7.28 -5.46
CA GLU A 17 12.98 7.45 -4.02
C GLU A 17 12.18 6.31 -3.40
N ILE A 18 11.06 5.92 -4.05
CA ILE A 18 10.23 4.81 -3.58
C ILE A 18 11.04 3.52 -3.57
N PRO A 19 11.76 3.15 -4.65
CA PRO A 19 12.59 1.96 -4.62
C PRO A 19 13.67 1.98 -3.54
N PHE A 20 14.34 3.12 -3.35
CA PHE A 20 15.32 3.27 -2.29
C PHE A 20 14.71 3.03 -0.90
N VAL A 21 13.64 3.74 -0.56
CA VAL A 21 12.99 3.61 0.77
C VAL A 21 12.41 2.21 0.97
N PHE A 22 11.71 1.67 -0.03
CA PHE A 22 11.06 0.35 0.09
C PHE A 22 12.06 -0.77 0.16
N SER A 23 13.21 -0.68 -0.52
CA SER A 23 14.30 -1.65 -0.35
C SER A 23 14.78 -1.69 1.10
N LYS A 24 14.98 -0.53 1.74
CA LYS A 24 15.41 -0.43 3.14
C LYS A 24 14.36 -0.90 4.13
N VAL A 25 13.11 -0.54 3.92
CA VAL A 25 12.02 -1.07 4.76
C VAL A 25 11.92 -2.59 4.62
N ASN A 26 12.02 -3.13 3.40
CA ASN A 26 11.99 -4.56 3.14
C ASN A 26 13.17 -5.30 3.81
N GLU A 27 14.37 -4.72 3.80
CA GLU A 27 15.54 -5.21 4.55
C GLU A 27 15.31 -5.19 6.07
N ILE A 28 14.81 -4.08 6.62
CA ILE A 28 14.55 -3.91 8.06
C ILE A 28 13.51 -4.91 8.57
N ILE A 29 12.46 -5.17 7.79
CA ILE A 29 11.46 -6.20 8.12
C ILE A 29 12.14 -7.56 8.20
N GLY A 30 13.00 -7.90 7.23
CA GLY A 30 13.68 -9.19 7.16
C GLY A 30 12.65 -10.33 7.20
N ASP A 31 12.87 -11.31 8.08
CA ASP A 31 11.99 -12.50 8.20
C ASP A 31 10.87 -12.35 9.22
N LYS A 32 10.64 -11.14 9.76
CA LYS A 32 9.57 -10.91 10.75
C LYS A 32 8.20 -11.17 10.11
N LYS A 33 7.28 -11.66 10.93
CA LYS A 33 5.89 -11.90 10.53
C LYS A 33 5.14 -10.59 10.25
N PHE A 34 5.37 -9.57 11.07
CA PHE A 34 4.85 -8.21 10.98
C PHE A 34 6.01 -7.21 10.97
N ALA A 35 5.75 -5.96 10.64
CA ALA A 35 6.75 -4.91 10.45
C ALA A 35 7.69 -4.73 11.65
N THR A 36 7.19 -4.96 12.86
CA THR A 36 7.92 -4.77 14.13
C THR A 36 8.11 -6.05 14.95
N GLY A 37 7.73 -7.23 14.43
CA GLY A 37 7.87 -8.50 15.15
C GLY A 37 6.73 -9.49 14.86
N ASP A 38 6.22 -10.14 15.90
CA ASP A 38 5.23 -11.23 15.77
C ASP A 38 3.77 -10.80 15.88
N LYS A 39 3.52 -9.53 16.19
CA LYS A 39 2.17 -8.97 16.35
C LYS A 39 1.94 -7.86 15.33
N MET A 40 0.72 -7.82 14.78
CA MET A 40 0.28 -6.73 13.92
C MET A 40 0.21 -5.42 14.71
N THR A 41 0.73 -4.36 14.12
CA THR A 41 0.75 -2.99 14.65
C THR A 41 0.20 -2.01 13.62
N ILE A 42 0.11 -0.74 13.99
CA ILE A 42 -0.27 0.32 13.05
C ILE A 42 0.70 0.44 11.86
N ALA A 43 1.97 0.04 12.04
CA ALA A 43 2.95 0.06 10.95
C ALA A 43 2.55 -0.87 9.80
N ASP A 44 2.01 -2.06 10.10
CA ASP A 44 1.58 -3.03 9.11
C ASP A 44 0.40 -2.51 8.26
N LEU A 45 -0.56 -1.87 8.93
CA LEU A 45 -1.70 -1.22 8.28
C LEU A 45 -1.26 -0.04 7.41
N ALA A 46 -0.35 0.79 7.93
CA ALA A 46 0.18 1.94 7.19
C ALA A 46 0.95 1.51 5.94
N LEU A 47 1.83 0.50 6.06
CA LEU A 47 2.58 -0.06 4.93
C LEU A 47 1.63 -0.66 3.90
N THR A 48 0.61 -1.42 4.34
CA THR A 48 -0.38 -2.03 3.44
C THR A 48 -1.16 -0.97 2.66
N ASN A 49 -1.68 0.06 3.34
CA ASN A 49 -2.41 1.14 2.68
C ASN A 49 -1.51 1.94 1.73
N MET A 50 -0.24 2.17 2.11
CA MET A 50 0.71 2.86 1.25
C MET A 50 0.99 2.05 -0.02
N MET A 51 1.23 0.75 0.09
CA MET A 51 1.40 -0.14 -1.06
C MET A 51 0.17 -0.09 -1.98
N GLU A 52 -1.04 -0.25 -1.42
CA GLU A 52 -2.29 -0.20 -2.18
C GLU A 52 -2.46 1.15 -2.92
N ALA A 53 -2.14 2.28 -2.29
CA ALA A 53 -2.21 3.59 -2.93
C ALA A 53 -1.21 3.75 -4.08
N LEU A 54 0.04 3.33 -3.87
CA LEU A 54 1.10 3.41 -4.88
C LEU A 54 0.83 2.52 -6.09
N THR A 55 0.25 1.33 -5.88
CA THR A 55 -0.05 0.37 -6.94
C THR A 55 -1.49 0.45 -7.47
N SER A 56 -2.27 1.44 -7.03
CA SER A 56 -3.69 1.57 -7.41
C SER A 56 -3.92 1.87 -8.90
N GLY A 57 -2.89 2.37 -9.60
CA GLY A 57 -3.00 2.87 -10.97
C GLY A 57 -3.67 4.24 -11.09
N TYR A 58 -4.03 4.87 -9.98
CA TYR A 58 -4.64 6.21 -9.97
C TYR A 58 -3.61 7.35 -10.02
N ILE A 59 -2.36 7.08 -9.61
CA ILE A 59 -1.29 8.08 -9.61
C ILE A 59 -0.53 7.99 -10.93
N ASP A 60 -0.71 9.00 -11.79
CA ASP A 60 0.02 9.08 -13.06
C ASP A 60 1.53 9.00 -12.84
N GLY A 61 2.19 8.16 -13.64
CA GLY A 61 3.63 7.91 -13.57
C GLY A 61 4.05 6.84 -12.56
N PHE A 62 3.13 6.24 -11.78
CA PHE A 62 3.46 5.12 -10.90
C PHE A 62 3.04 3.80 -11.56
N PRO A 63 3.97 2.86 -11.79
CA PRO A 63 3.61 1.55 -12.31
C PRO A 63 2.84 0.75 -11.24
N THR A 64 1.82 0.00 -11.64
CA THR A 64 1.07 -0.88 -10.72
C THR A 64 1.95 -2.00 -10.15
N THR A 65 3.09 -2.29 -10.80
CA THR A 65 4.08 -3.28 -10.38
C THR A 65 5.16 -2.73 -9.44
N LEU A 66 5.06 -1.45 -9.02
CA LEU A 66 6.11 -0.75 -8.26
C LEU A 66 6.55 -1.48 -6.99
N CYS A 67 5.64 -2.24 -6.37
CA CYS A 67 5.90 -2.94 -5.11
C CYS A 67 6.21 -4.44 -5.27
N ASP A 68 6.23 -4.98 -6.50
CA ASP A 68 6.28 -6.43 -6.73
C ASP A 68 7.61 -7.07 -6.30
N ALA A 69 8.70 -6.31 -6.32
CA ALA A 69 10.03 -6.77 -5.95
C ALA A 69 10.22 -6.96 -4.42
N TYR A 70 9.31 -6.45 -3.58
CA TYR A 70 9.49 -6.39 -2.12
C TYR A 70 8.74 -7.51 -1.41
N PHE A 71 9.29 -8.73 -1.44
CA PHE A 71 8.66 -9.93 -0.90
C PHE A 71 8.28 -9.83 0.59
N ASN A 72 9.09 -9.16 1.43
CA ASN A 72 8.79 -9.03 2.86
C ASN A 72 7.60 -8.08 3.07
N LEU A 73 7.55 -6.98 2.32
CA LEU A 73 6.41 -6.07 2.32
C LEU A 73 5.13 -6.75 1.82
N LYS A 74 5.23 -7.54 0.74
CA LYS A 74 4.10 -8.35 0.25
C LYS A 74 3.61 -9.35 1.30
N ARG A 75 4.52 -9.99 2.05
CA ARG A 75 4.14 -10.86 3.18
C ARG A 75 3.38 -10.10 4.26
N ILE A 76 3.81 -8.88 4.63
CA ILE A 76 3.08 -8.05 5.58
C ILE A 76 1.66 -7.76 5.08
N GLN A 77 1.53 -7.32 3.82
CA GLN A 77 0.24 -7.06 3.19
C GLN A 77 -0.68 -8.30 3.24
N SER A 78 -0.17 -9.48 2.88
CA SER A 78 -0.93 -10.73 2.96
C SER A 78 -1.36 -11.08 4.39
N ASN A 79 -0.48 -10.90 5.38
CA ASN A 79 -0.80 -11.17 6.79
C ASN A 79 -1.87 -10.20 7.32
N VAL A 80 -1.84 -8.94 6.91
CA VAL A 80 -2.85 -7.92 7.25
C VAL A 80 -4.19 -8.27 6.62
N HIS A 81 -4.23 -8.65 5.34
CA HIS A 81 -5.46 -9.03 4.65
C HIS A 81 -6.08 -10.32 5.18
N ALA A 82 -5.27 -11.21 5.78
CA ALA A 82 -5.76 -12.42 6.43
C ALA A 82 -6.33 -12.19 7.84
N ASP A 83 -6.16 -11.00 8.44
CA ASP A 83 -6.69 -10.71 9.77
C ASP A 83 -8.22 -10.52 9.72
N PRO A 84 -9.02 -11.33 10.44
CA PRO A 84 -10.49 -11.24 10.38
C PRO A 84 -11.05 -9.86 10.73
N ARG A 85 -10.35 -9.09 11.57
CA ARG A 85 -10.77 -7.74 11.96
C ARG A 85 -10.63 -6.76 10.79
N VAL A 86 -9.61 -6.94 9.96
CA VAL A 86 -9.39 -6.15 8.75
C VAL A 86 -10.47 -6.47 7.71
N THR A 87 -10.75 -7.76 7.50
CA THR A 87 -11.82 -8.20 6.59
C THR A 87 -13.18 -7.65 7.01
N ALA A 88 -13.57 -7.82 8.28
CA ALA A 88 -14.84 -7.31 8.80
C ALA A 88 -14.96 -5.78 8.68
N TRP A 89 -13.85 -5.04 8.85
CA TRP A 89 -13.83 -3.60 8.64
C TRP A 89 -14.01 -3.21 7.16
N LYS A 90 -13.36 -3.93 6.23
CA LYS A 90 -13.49 -3.70 4.78
C LYS A 90 -14.94 -3.95 4.34
N GLU A 91 -15.54 -5.07 4.74
CA GLU A 91 -16.93 -5.41 4.43
C GLU A 91 -17.92 -4.32 4.90
N LYS A 92 -17.77 -3.83 6.14
CA LYS A 92 -18.62 -2.75 6.66
C LYS A 92 -18.50 -1.46 5.84
N ARG A 93 -17.32 -1.16 5.30
CA ARG A 93 -17.10 0.02 4.45
C ARG A 93 -17.70 -0.14 3.07
N GLU A 94 -17.57 -1.31 2.44
CA GLU A 94 -18.20 -1.56 1.14
C GLU A 94 -19.73 -1.51 1.24
N VAL A 95 -20.30 -2.07 2.31
CA VAL A 95 -21.74 -1.97 2.60
C VAL A 95 -22.19 -0.51 2.76
N SER A 96 -21.35 0.34 3.38
CA SER A 96 -21.65 1.77 3.53
C SER A 96 -21.54 2.55 2.20
N ALA A 97 -20.62 2.17 1.31
CA ALA A 97 -20.48 2.78 -0.01
C ALA A 97 -21.63 2.38 -0.96
N SER A 98 -22.09 1.12 -0.91
CA SER A 98 -23.26 0.65 -1.67
C SER A 98 -24.60 1.15 -1.13
N SER A 99 -24.67 1.58 0.15
CA SER A 99 -25.91 2.11 0.74
C SER A 99 -26.22 3.57 0.37
N GLN A 100 -25.41 4.21 -0.49
CA GLN A 100 -25.61 5.60 -0.93
C GLN A 100 -26.02 5.77 -2.41
N ILE A 101 -26.50 4.73 -3.09
CA ILE A 101 -27.16 4.89 -4.39
C ILE A 101 -28.69 4.87 -4.17
N PRO A 102 -29.37 6.03 -4.12
CA PRO A 102 -30.80 6.04 -4.34
C PRO A 102 -31.02 5.72 -5.82
N THR A 103 -31.51 4.52 -6.11
CA THR A 103 -32.16 4.23 -7.39
C THR A 103 -33.34 5.18 -7.54
N SER A 104 -33.35 5.89 -8.67
CA SER A 104 -34.38 6.85 -9.08
C SER A 104 -35.78 6.25 -9.18
#